data_AF-A0A6V7XAC5-F1
#
_entry.id   AF-A0A6V7XAC5-F1
#
_cell.length_a   1.000
_cell.length_b   1.000
_cell.length_c   1.000
_cell.angle_alpha   90.00
_cell.angle_beta   90.00
_cell.angle_gamma   90.00
#
_symmetry.space_group_name_H-M   'P 1'
#
loop_
_entity.id
_entity.type
_entity.pdbx_description
1 polymer ?
#
loop_
_entity_poly.entity_id
_entity_poly.type
_entity_poly.pdbx_seq_one_letter_code
_entity_poly.pdbx_strand_id
1 'polypeptide(L)' 'MRTRHAACPVLLGDKWVSNSWLHERGQEFVRPCGLDPSIQERYVGDLGGPEPRKYPNISPY' A
#
# COMPACT_ATOMS: atom_id res chain seq x y z
N MET A 1 2.10 -10.78 -4.43
CA MET A 1 2.54 -9.51 -3.81
C MET A 1 2.80 -9.75 -2.34
N ARG A 2 4.02 -9.57 -1.86
CA ARG A 2 4.33 -9.59 -0.42
C ARG A 2 4.91 -8.21 -0.10
N THR A 3 4.20 -7.41 0.68
CA THR A 3 4.71 -6.11 1.16
C THR A 3 6.00 -6.38 1.94
N ARG A 4 7.13 -5.80 1.54
CA ARG A 4 8.35 -5.83 2.36
C ARG A 4 8.11 -4.87 3.53
N HIS A 5 7.89 -5.42 4.72
CA HIS A 5 7.67 -4.64 5.93
C HIS A 5 8.56 -5.16 7.05
N ALA A 6 9.06 -4.24 7.86
CA ALA A 6 9.78 -4.51 9.10
C ALA A 6 9.43 -3.43 10.11
N ALA A 7 9.54 -3.80 11.38
CA ALA A 7 9.46 -2.89 12.50
C ALA A 7 10.86 -2.66 13.08
N CYS A 8 11.17 -1.44 13.52
CA CYS A 8 12.40 -1.17 14.26
C CYS A 8 12.43 -1.97 15.58
N PRO A 9 13.62 -2.47 16.00
CA PRO A 9 13.79 -3.13 17.29
C PRO A 9 13.58 -2.14 18.44
N VAL A 10 13.11 -2.64 19.58
CA VAL A 10 12.99 -1.85 20.82
C VAL A 10 14.27 -2.06 21.62
N LEU A 11 15.08 -1.00 21.76
CA LEU A 11 16.32 -1.04 22.54
C LEU A 11 16.10 -0.67 24.02
N LEU A 12 15.08 0.14 24.32
CA LEU A 12 14.65 0.54 25.66
C LEU A 12 13.16 0.93 25.64
N GLY A 13 12.43 0.64 26.72
CA GLY A 13 11.00 0.97 26.86
C GLY A 13 10.06 -0.06 26.21
N ASP A 14 8.79 0.32 26.03
CA ASP A 14 7.74 -0.58 25.53
C ASP A 14 7.17 -0.13 24.18
N LYS A 15 6.92 -1.10 23.30
CA LYS A 15 6.23 -0.88 22.02
C LYS A 15 4.97 -1.72 21.98
N TRP A 16 3.83 -1.04 21.92
CA TRP A 16 2.52 -1.66 21.75
C TRP A 16 2.17 -1.73 20.27
N VAL A 17 1.72 -2.90 19.81
CA VAL A 17 1.27 -3.13 18.44
C VAL A 17 -0.12 -3.77 18.51
N SER A 18 -1.07 -3.22 17.77
CA SER A 18 -2.41 -3.79 17.62
C SER A 18 -2.70 -3.94 16.13
N ASN A 19 -3.08 -5.15 15.72
CA ASN A 19 -3.50 -5.41 14.35
C ASN A 19 -5.01 -5.62 14.32
N SER A 20 -5.70 -4.78 13.56
CA SER A 20 -7.09 -5.00 13.18
C SER A 20 -7.13 -5.45 11.74
N TRP A 21 -7.60 -6.68 11.51
CA TRP A 21 -7.78 -7.21 10.17
C TRP A 21 -9.21 -6.92 9.71
N LEU A 22 -9.33 -6.09 8.68
CA LEU A 22 -10.61 -5.82 8.04
C LEU A 22 -10.87 -6.92 7.02
N HIS A 23 -11.95 -7.69 7.23
CA HIS A 23 -12.37 -8.71 6.27
C HIS A 23 -13.29 -8.07 5.23
N GLU A 24 -12.70 -7.36 4.29
CA GLU A 24 -13.40 -6.79 3.15
C GLU A 24 -13.38 -7.79 1.98
N ARG A 25 -14.55 -8.13 1.43
CA ARG A 25 -14.68 -8.98 0.24
C ARG A 25 -14.87 -8.09 -0.99
N GLY A 26 -14.28 -8.44 -2.13
CA GLY A 26 -14.47 -7.72 -3.40
C GLY A 26 -13.45 -6.62 -3.68
N GLN A 27 -12.49 -6.36 -2.78
CA GLN A 27 -11.39 -5.43 -3.03
C GLN A 27 -10.48 -5.87 -4.17
N GLU A 28 -10.44 -7.17 -4.47
CA GLU A 28 -9.68 -7.74 -5.59
C GLU A 28 -10.15 -7.24 -6.96
N PHE A 29 -11.39 -6.76 -7.08
CA PHE A 29 -11.98 -6.21 -8.31
C PHE A 29 -12.20 -4.70 -8.27
N VAL A 30 -12.29 -4.11 -7.06
CA VAL A 30 -12.46 -2.65 -6.87
C VAL A 30 -11.11 -1.93 -6.94
N ARG A 31 -10.05 -2.52 -6.36
CA ARG A 31 -8.68 -1.99 -6.43
C ARG A 31 -7.79 -3.03 -7.12
N PRO A 32 -7.44 -2.85 -8.41
CA PRO A 32 -6.54 -3.77 -9.08
C PRO A 32 -5.21 -3.82 -8.31
N CYS A 33 -4.63 -5.03 -8.19
CA CYS A 33 -3.32 -5.16 -7.60
C CYS A 33 -2.33 -4.24 -8.33
N GLY A 34 -1.61 -3.39 -7.58
CA GLY A 34 -0.71 -2.38 -8.13
C GLY A 34 0.57 -3.00 -8.70
N LEU A 35 0.47 -3.75 -9.81
CA LEU A 35 1.63 -4.37 -10.48
C LEU A 35 2.68 -3.34 -10.88
N ASP A 36 2.26 -2.09 -11.08
CA ASP A 36 3.10 -0.93 -11.27
C ASP A 36 2.90 0.05 -10.10
N PRO A 37 3.97 0.63 -9.53
CA PRO A 37 3.85 1.53 -8.37
C PRO A 37 2.98 2.75 -8.63
N SER A 38 2.91 3.23 -9.88
CA SER A 38 2.08 4.39 -10.25
C SER A 38 0.57 4.08 -10.20
N ILE A 39 0.16 2.81 -10.23
CA ILE A 39 -1.25 2.42 -10.16
C ILE A 39 -1.88 2.86 -8.84
N GLN A 40 -1.10 2.97 -7.75
CA GLN A 40 -1.60 3.44 -6.46
C GLN A 40 -2.10 4.89 -6.51
N GLU A 41 -1.52 5.72 -7.38
CA GLU A 41 -1.93 7.13 -7.52
C GLU A 41 -3.37 7.29 -8.02
N ARG A 42 -3.90 6.28 -8.76
CA ARG A 42 -5.32 6.24 -9.18
C ARG A 42 -6.28 6.02 -8.02
N TYR A 43 -5.81 5.52 -6.88
CA TYR A 43 -6.65 5.07 -5.77
C TYR A 43 -6.32 5.79 -4.45
N VAL A 44 -5.72 6.99 -4.52
CA VAL A 44 -5.53 7.86 -3.36
C VAL A 44 -6.89 8.45 -2.97
N GLY A 45 -7.54 7.86 -1.97
CA GLY A 45 -8.89 8.23 -1.50
C GLY A 45 -10.02 7.53 -2.27
N ASP A 46 -11.27 8.01 -2.07
CA ASP A 46 -12.48 7.34 -2.60
C ASP A 46 -13.01 7.95 -3.91
N LEU A 47 -12.44 9.07 -4.37
CA LEU A 47 -12.95 9.83 -5.51
C LEU A 47 -12.34 9.41 -6.86
N GLY A 48 -11.38 8.48 -6.86
CA GLY A 48 -10.60 8.13 -8.06
C GLY A 48 -9.64 9.27 -8.43
N GLY A 49 -8.35 8.96 -8.48
CA GLY A 49 -7.33 9.90 -8.94
C GLY A 49 -7.34 10.03 -10.47
N PRO A 50 -6.71 11.09 -11.01
CA PRO A 50 -6.43 11.18 -12.44
C PRO A 50 -5.55 10.01 -12.91
N GLU A 51 -5.43 9.86 -14.23
CA GLU A 51 -4.52 8.85 -14.80
C GLU A 51 -3.07 9.07 -14.27
N PRO A 52 -2.41 8.04 -13.74
CA PRO A 52 -1.15 8.16 -13.06
C PRO A 52 -0.08 8.42 -14.10
N ARG A 53 0.78 9.36 -13.80
CA ARG A 53 1.86 9.72 -14.72
C ARG A 53 2.95 8.65 -14.60
N LYS A 54 3.30 8.02 -15.71
CA LYS A 54 4.46 7.12 -15.75
C LYS A 54 5.72 7.95 -15.67
N TYR A 55 6.31 8.03 -14.49
CA TYR A 55 7.60 8.69 -14.29
C TYR A 55 8.72 7.65 -14.35
N PRO A 56 9.79 7.87 -15.15
CA PRO A 56 10.88 6.91 -15.30
C PRO A 56 11.70 6.71 -14.02
N ASN A 57 11.58 7.60 -13.04
CA ASN A 57 12.23 7.53 -11.74
C ASN A 57 11.41 6.79 -10.67
N ILE A 58 10.25 6.23 -11.02
CA ILE A 58 9.46 5.36 -10.15
C ILE A 58 9.84 3.92 -10.50
N SER A 59 10.99 3.49 -9.97
CA SER A 59 11.42 2.10 -10.04
C SER A 59 10.72 1.30 -8.94
N PRO A 60 10.31 0.04 -9.20
CA PRO A 60 9.87 -0.88 -8.14
C PRO A 60 11.02 -1.34 -7.22
N TYR A 61 12.25 -0.87 -7.46
CA TYR A 61 13.49 -1.15 -6.73
C TYR A 61 14.25 0.11 -6.35
#